data_AF-L9X7I8-F1
#
_entry.id   AF-L9X7I8-F1
#
_cell.length_a   1.000
_cell.length_b   1.000
_cell.length_c   1.000
_cell.angle_alpha   90.00
_cell.angle_beta   90.00
_cell.angle_gamma   90.00
#
_symmetry.space_group_name_H-M   'P 1'
#
loop_
_entity.id
_entity.type
_entity.pdbx_description
1 polymer ?
#
loop_
_entity_poly.entity_id
_entity_poly.type
_entity_poly.pdbx_seq_one_letter_code
_entity_poly.pdbx_strand_id
1 'polypeptide(L)'
;MTDDSLEARTRRLHDHLEATAELPIDRQANRWLGEAEAIARDAASHDLEREVVVDRVRKVQRLLSEVDETGHDEADDHLEAAKACCEAILDGDA
;
A
#
# COMPACT_ATOMS: atom_id res chain seq x y z
N MET A 1 -13.41 -1.15 18.44
CA MET A 1 -13.24 0.04 17.57
C MET A 1 -11.98 -0.10 16.70
N THR A 2 -11.62 -1.32 16.30
CA THR A 2 -10.30 -1.62 15.70
C THR A 2 -10.40 -2.03 14.22
N ASP A 3 -11.59 -2.42 13.76
CA ASP A 3 -11.83 -2.92 12.40
C ASP A 3 -12.07 -1.79 11.39
N ASP A 4 -13.00 -0.89 11.70
CA ASP A 4 -13.26 0.37 10.97
C ASP A 4 -11.98 1.22 10.81
N SER A 5 -11.10 1.16 11.80
CA SER A 5 -9.81 1.83 11.78
C SER A 5 -8.76 1.11 10.92
N LEU A 6 -8.83 -0.21 10.78
CA LEU A 6 -7.92 -0.98 9.92
C LEU A 6 -8.32 -0.80 8.45
N GLU A 7 -9.60 -0.93 8.16
CA GLU A 7 -10.18 -0.68 6.84
C GLU A 7 -9.88 0.74 6.33
N ALA A 8 -10.06 1.76 7.18
CA ALA A 8 -9.71 3.13 6.81
C ALA A 8 -8.21 3.28 6.47
N ARG A 9 -7.33 2.55 7.15
CA ARG A 9 -5.88 2.56 6.87
C ARG A 9 -5.55 1.80 5.59
N THR A 10 -6.15 0.63 5.34
CA THR A 10 -5.91 -0.14 4.10
C THR A 10 -6.49 0.55 2.89
N ARG A 11 -7.62 1.24 3.04
CA ARG A 11 -8.17 2.11 1.99
C ARG A 11 -7.22 3.27 1.67
N ARG A 12 -6.70 3.95 2.70
CA ARG A 12 -5.71 5.02 2.49
C ARG A 12 -4.43 4.51 1.82
N LEU A 13 -3.97 3.31 2.18
CA LEU A 13 -2.84 2.65 1.52
C LEU A 13 -3.15 2.44 0.03
N HIS A 14 -4.33 1.91 -0.29
CA HIS A 14 -4.79 1.74 -1.67
C HIS A 14 -4.83 3.07 -2.43
N ASP A 15 -5.41 4.11 -1.84
CA ASP A 15 -5.55 5.43 -2.48
C ASP A 15 -4.18 6.03 -2.85
N HIS A 16 -3.17 5.88 -2.00
CA HIS A 16 -1.80 6.31 -2.32
C HIS A 16 -1.19 5.51 -3.49
N LEU A 17 -1.42 4.20 -3.55
CA LEU A 17 -0.91 3.36 -4.63
C LEU A 17 -1.61 3.64 -5.97
N GLU A 18 -2.93 3.86 -5.93
CA GLU A 18 -3.71 4.28 -7.10
C GLU A 18 -3.22 5.64 -7.63
N ALA A 19 -3.05 6.64 -6.76
CA ALA A 19 -2.52 7.95 -7.15
C ALA A 19 -1.10 7.85 -7.75
N THR A 20 -0.26 6.95 -7.22
CA THR A 20 1.08 6.69 -7.78
C THR A 20 0.99 6.12 -9.20
N ALA A 21 0.03 5.23 -9.46
CA ALA A 21 -0.15 4.58 -10.76
C ALA A 21 -0.72 5.52 -11.85
N GLU A 22 -1.37 6.62 -11.46
CA GLU A 22 -1.86 7.65 -12.39
C GLU A 22 -0.73 8.58 -12.90
N LEU A 23 0.44 8.56 -12.27
CA LEU A 23 1.57 9.42 -12.58
C LEU A 23 2.52 8.81 -13.64
N PRO A 24 3.31 9.63 -14.36
CA PRO A 24 4.21 9.16 -15.41
C PRO A 24 5.51 8.57 -14.82
N ILE A 25 5.37 7.43 -14.16
CA ILE A 25 6.45 6.70 -13.48
C ILE A 25 7.20 5.72 -14.39
N ASP A 26 8.37 5.29 -13.95
CA ASP A 26 9.17 4.28 -14.64
C ASP A 26 8.46 2.94 -14.79
N ARG A 27 8.65 2.29 -15.95
CA ARG A 27 8.00 1.00 -16.27
C ARG A 27 8.33 -0.11 -15.29
N GLN A 28 9.53 -0.07 -14.70
CA GLN A 28 9.95 -1.08 -13.71
C GLN A 28 9.24 -0.87 -12.38
N ALA A 29 9.16 0.37 -11.89
CA ALA A 29 8.38 0.73 -10.70
C ALA A 29 6.90 0.39 -10.89
N ASN A 30 6.32 0.73 -12.04
CA ASN A 30 4.92 0.47 -12.34
C ASN A 30 4.53 -1.02 -12.24
N ARG A 31 5.45 -1.95 -12.58
CA ARG A 31 5.19 -3.38 -12.44
C ARG A 31 5.01 -3.80 -10.97
N TRP A 32 5.85 -3.28 -10.08
CA TRP A 32 5.77 -3.58 -8.65
C TRP A 32 4.58 -2.88 -8.00
N LEU A 33 4.35 -1.62 -8.36
CA LEU A 33 3.26 -0.80 -7.85
C LEU A 33 1.89 -1.34 -8.24
N GLY A 34 1.71 -1.83 -9.47
CA GLY A 34 0.44 -2.44 -9.88
C GLY A 34 0.13 -3.74 -9.12
N GLU A 35 1.14 -4.55 -8.76
CA GLU A 35 0.90 -5.71 -7.90
C GLU A 35 0.56 -5.27 -6.46
N ALA A 36 1.28 -4.27 -5.95
CA ALA A 36 1.04 -3.72 -4.62
C ALA A 36 -0.38 -3.12 -4.48
N GLU A 37 -0.81 -2.34 -5.47
CA GLU A 37 -2.15 -1.74 -5.55
C GLU A 37 -3.24 -2.81 -5.53
N ALA A 38 -3.12 -3.85 -6.36
CA ALA A 38 -4.08 -4.94 -6.42
C ALA A 38 -4.22 -5.66 -5.06
N ILE A 39 -3.11 -5.85 -4.34
CA ILE A 39 -3.10 -6.46 -3.00
C ILE A 39 -3.69 -5.51 -1.95
N ALA A 40 -3.38 -4.21 -2.01
CA ALA A 40 -3.95 -3.22 -1.11
C ALA A 40 -5.47 -3.08 -1.29
N ARG A 41 -5.94 -3.16 -2.55
CA ARG A 41 -7.37 -3.20 -2.88
C ARG A 41 -8.06 -4.43 -2.28
N ASP A 42 -7.41 -5.60 -2.37
CA ASP A 42 -7.89 -6.83 -1.71
C ASP A 42 -7.99 -6.60 -0.20
N ALA A 43 -6.93 -6.09 0.42
CA ALA A 43 -6.84 -5.80 1.86
C ALA A 43 -7.84 -4.73 2.37
N ALA A 44 -8.34 -3.86 1.51
CA ALA A 44 -9.38 -2.87 1.82
C ALA A 44 -10.80 -3.45 1.77
N SER A 45 -10.97 -4.73 1.45
CA SER A 45 -12.28 -5.39 1.43
C SER A 45 -12.79 -5.68 2.84
N HIS A 46 -14.07 -5.39 3.08
CA HIS A 46 -14.74 -5.52 4.38
C HIS A 46 -14.91 -6.97 4.91
N ASP A 47 -14.66 -7.99 4.07
CA ASP A 47 -14.91 -9.40 4.40
C ASP A 47 -13.63 -10.16 4.83
N LEU A 48 -12.52 -9.46 5.05
CA LEU A 48 -11.25 -10.09 5.42
C LEU A 48 -11.01 -10.09 6.93
N GLU A 49 -10.56 -11.24 7.43
CA GLU A 49 -10.06 -11.35 8.79
C GLU A 49 -8.79 -10.51 8.97
N ARG A 50 -8.63 -9.89 10.15
CA ARG A 50 -7.47 -9.04 10.47
C ARG A 50 -6.13 -9.67 10.11
N GLU A 51 -5.94 -10.94 10.46
CA GLU A 51 -4.68 -11.66 10.17
C GLU A 51 -4.39 -11.72 8.67
N VAL A 52 -5.43 -11.91 7.85
CA VAL A 52 -5.32 -11.90 6.39
C VAL A 52 -4.95 -10.49 5.91
N VAL A 53 -5.62 -9.46 6.41
CA VAL A 53 -5.30 -8.06 6.06
C VAL A 53 -3.85 -7.73 6.37
N VAL A 54 -3.36 -8.13 7.55
CA VAL A 54 -1.97 -7.89 7.96
C VAL A 54 -0.99 -8.65 7.06
N ASP A 55 -1.26 -9.91 6.70
CA ASP A 55 -0.43 -10.67 5.74
C ASP A 55 -0.36 -9.98 4.37
N ARG A 56 -1.51 -9.50 3.87
CA ARG A 56 -1.58 -8.73 2.63
C ARG A 56 -0.74 -7.46 2.70
N VAL A 57 -0.83 -6.70 3.79
CA VAL A 57 -0.05 -5.47 3.99
C VAL A 57 1.45 -5.75 4.10
N ARG A 58 1.87 -6.84 4.74
CA ARG A 58 3.30 -7.27 4.71
C ARG A 58 3.78 -7.54 3.29
N LYS A 59 2.94 -8.17 2.46
CA LYS A 59 3.27 -8.41 1.05
C LYS A 59 3.40 -7.08 0.28
N VAL A 60 2.50 -6.13 0.51
CA VAL A 60 2.59 -4.77 -0.06
C VAL A 60 3.91 -4.12 0.34
N GLN A 61 4.22 -4.05 1.64
CA GLN A 61 5.47 -3.44 2.14
C GLN A 61 6.71 -4.04 1.45
N ARG A 62 6.74 -5.35 1.27
CA ARG A 62 7.83 -6.03 0.55
C ARG A 62 7.93 -5.58 -0.90
N LEU A 63 6.81 -5.47 -1.63
CA LEU A 63 6.81 -4.99 -3.02
C LEU A 63 7.28 -3.53 -3.12
N LEU A 64 6.86 -2.68 -2.20
CA LEU A 64 7.30 -1.27 -2.15
C LEU A 64 8.79 -1.13 -1.82
N SER A 65 9.39 -2.13 -1.17
CA SER A 65 10.83 -2.15 -0.89
C SER A 65 11.69 -2.48 -2.12
N GLU A 66 11.09 -3.03 -3.18
CA GLU A 66 11.77 -3.25 -4.47
C GLU A 66 11.74 -1.99 -5.36
N VAL A 67 11.10 -0.91 -4.90
CA VAL A 67 11.02 0.39 -5.57
C VAL A 67 11.83 1.41 -4.78
N ASP A 68 13.01 1.74 -5.29
CA ASP A 68 13.88 2.78 -4.75
C ASP A 68 13.32 4.19 -5.04
N GLU A 69 13.02 4.47 -6.32
CA GLU A 69 12.42 5.72 -6.81
C GLU A 69 11.52 5.42 -8.02
N THR A 70 10.56 6.31 -8.27
CA THR A 70 9.59 6.19 -9.36
C THR A 70 9.93 7.06 -10.57
N GLY A 71 10.93 7.94 -10.42
CA GLY A 71 11.32 8.94 -11.43
C GLY A 71 10.40 10.16 -11.46
N HIS A 72 9.53 10.33 -10.47
CA HIS A 72 8.58 11.45 -10.39
C HIS A 72 8.35 11.85 -8.92
N ASP A 73 8.66 13.10 -8.57
CA ASP A 73 8.66 13.56 -7.18
C ASP A 73 7.32 13.32 -6.46
N GLU A 74 6.18 13.60 -7.10
CA GLU A 74 4.86 13.38 -6.50
C GLU A 74 4.52 11.89 -6.33
N ALA A 75 5.06 11.03 -7.18
CA ALA A 75 4.87 9.59 -7.06
C ALA A 75 5.75 9.03 -5.94
N ASP A 76 6.93 9.61 -5.73
CA ASP A 76 7.78 9.29 -4.60
C ASP A 76 7.14 9.72 -3.27
N ASP A 77 6.50 10.90 -3.22
CA ASP A 77 5.72 11.34 -2.05
C ASP A 77 4.59 10.35 -1.71
N HIS A 78 3.85 9.89 -2.72
CA HIS A 78 2.81 8.87 -2.54
C HIS A 78 3.38 7.52 -2.13
N LEU A 79 4.53 7.11 -2.68
CA LEU A 79 5.23 5.88 -2.32
C LEU A 79 5.68 5.90 -0.86
N GLU A 80 6.26 7.00 -0.39
CA GLU A 80 6.64 7.18 1.01
C GLU A 80 5.41 7.15 1.94
N ALA A 81 4.33 7.83 1.56
CA ALA A 81 3.08 7.80 2.31
C ALA A 81 2.48 6.38 2.39
N ALA A 82 2.55 5.60 1.31
CA ALA A 82 2.13 4.20 1.28
C ALA A 82 2.99 3.32 2.20
N LYS A 83 4.32 3.49 2.17
CA LYS A 83 5.26 2.79 3.08
C LYS A 83 4.92 3.07 4.55
N ALA A 84 4.69 4.34 4.91
CA ALA A 84 4.29 4.73 6.26
C ALA A 84 2.92 4.16 6.67
N CYS A 85 1.97 4.04 5.74
CA CYS A 85 0.68 3.39 6.02
C CYS A 85 0.85 1.91 6.34
N CYS A 86 1.70 1.19 5.58
CA CYS A 86 2.03 -0.20 5.86
C CYS A 86 2.62 -0.34 7.26
N GLU A 87 3.62 0.46 7.62
CA GLU A 87 4.23 0.45 8.95
C GLU A 87 3.18 0.70 10.05
N ALA A 88 2.34 1.74 9.91
CA ALA A 88 1.31 2.03 10.90
C ALA A 88 0.27 0.91 11.08
N ILE A 89 -0.02 0.15 10.03
CA ILE A 89 -0.91 -1.03 10.11
C ILE A 89 -0.19 -2.18 10.83
N LEU A 90 1.09 -2.41 10.53
CA LEU A 90 1.88 -3.52 11.09
C LEU A 90 2.33 -3.26 12.54
N ASP A 91 2.64 -2.03 12.92
CA ASP A 91 2.92 -1.62 14.31
C ASP A 91 1.66 -1.62 15.16
N GLY A 92 0.49 -1.37 14.57
CA GLY A 92 -0.80 -1.53 15.23
C GLY A 92 -1.18 -2.99 15.51
N ASP A 93 -0.39 -3.95 15.04
CA ASP A 93 -0.48 -5.39 15.28
C ASP A 93 0.49 -5.87 16.39
N ALA A 94 1.33 -4.96 16.93
CA ALA A 94 2.33 -5.25 17.98
C ALA A 94 1.79 -5.08 19.42
#